data_AF-A0A1V4DR44-F1
#
_entry.id   AF-A0A1V4DR44-F1
#
_cell.length_a   1.000
_cell.length_b   1.000
_cell.length_c   1.000
_cell.angle_alpha   90.00
_cell.angle_beta   90.00
_cell.angle_gamma   90.00
#
_symmetry.space_group_name_H-M   'P 1'
#
loop_
_entity.id
_entity.type
_entity.pdbx_description
1 polymer ?
#
loop_
_entity_poly.entity_id
_entity_poly.type
_entity_poly.pdbx_seq_one_letter_code
_entity_poly.pdbx_strand_id
1 'polypeptide(L)'
;MPTAPTDQGTSEDGVRFILYLDGVEYDQALSQLAVWVGHFLLPVYGREVTSQAPWCPEWWRHKDAVALLYALWMAWFELSQPSAGLTGPAIWHRDHLAHTMAQLRDPSGTFAGCKPGNHREKAFPVSDFV
;
A
#
# COMPACT_ATOMS: atom_id res chain seq x y z
N MET A 1 26.22 8.72 -31.72
CA MET A 1 25.47 8.65 -30.45
C MET A 1 25.59 7.24 -29.93
N PRO A 2 26.15 6.99 -28.74
CA PRO A 2 26.07 5.66 -28.16
C PRO A 2 24.64 5.44 -27.67
N THR A 3 23.95 4.47 -28.27
CA THR A 3 22.67 3.94 -27.82
C THR A 3 22.83 3.36 -26.42
N ALA A 4 22.00 3.80 -25.48
CA ALA A 4 21.88 3.18 -24.16
C ALA A 4 21.53 1.70 -24.32
N PRO A 5 22.10 0.79 -23.53
CA PRO A 5 21.65 -0.58 -23.53
C PRO A 5 20.23 -0.60 -22.95
N THR A 6 19.27 -0.99 -23.77
CA THR A 6 17.97 -1.45 -23.28
C THR A 6 18.24 -2.75 -22.52
N ASP A 7 18.44 -2.63 -21.22
CA ASP A 7 18.45 -3.78 -20.32
C ASP A 7 16.99 -4.27 -20.18
N GLN A 8 16.58 -5.11 -21.13
CA GLN A 8 15.43 -5.98 -20.96
C GLN A 8 15.81 -7.07 -19.95
N GLY A 9 15.85 -6.69 -18.68
CA GLY A 9 15.88 -7.62 -17.57
C GLY A 9 14.57 -8.39 -17.53
N THR A 10 14.56 -9.58 -18.11
CA THR A 10 13.54 -10.60 -17.90
C THR A 10 13.56 -11.01 -16.43
N SER A 11 12.68 -10.44 -15.60
CA SER A 11 12.46 -10.96 -14.25
C SER A 11 11.39 -12.05 -14.31
N GLU A 12 11.77 -13.25 -14.71
CA GLU A 12 10.96 -14.44 -14.45
C GLU A 12 11.11 -14.78 -12.95
N ASP A 13 10.00 -14.74 -12.20
CA ASP A 13 9.84 -15.16 -10.80
C ASP A 13 10.51 -14.35 -9.66
N GLY A 14 10.30 -13.03 -9.66
CA GLY A 14 10.48 -12.19 -8.46
C GLY A 14 9.18 -11.48 -8.07
N VAL A 15 8.86 -11.41 -6.77
CA VAL A 15 7.72 -10.62 -6.28
C VAL A 15 7.93 -9.15 -6.69
N ARG A 16 7.13 -8.66 -7.65
CA ARG A 16 7.20 -7.27 -8.12
C ARG A 16 6.37 -6.37 -7.23
N PHE A 17 7.05 -5.42 -6.58
CA PHE A 17 6.39 -4.39 -5.80
C PHE A 17 5.66 -3.41 -6.73
N ILE A 18 4.45 -3.00 -6.34
CA ILE A 18 3.54 -2.21 -7.18
C ILE A 18 4.14 -0.89 -7.71
N LEU A 19 5.12 -0.31 -7.00
CA LEU A 19 5.78 0.93 -7.43
C LEU A 19 6.68 0.76 -8.66
N TYR A 20 7.02 -0.47 -9.03
CA TYR A 20 7.83 -0.78 -10.20
C TYR A 20 7.01 -1.31 -11.38
N LEU A 21 5.69 -1.41 -11.22
CA LEU A 21 4.77 -1.83 -12.27
C LEU A 21 4.33 -0.61 -13.10
N ASP A 22 4.03 -0.85 -14.37
CA ASP A 22 3.49 0.16 -15.28
C ASP A 22 2.27 -0.37 -16.05
N GLY A 23 1.56 0.56 -16.71
CA GLY A 23 0.42 0.28 -17.58
C GLY A 23 -0.59 -0.72 -16.99
N VAL A 24 -0.87 -1.76 -17.77
CA VAL A 24 -1.89 -2.77 -17.43
C VAL A 24 -1.52 -3.57 -16.19
N GLU A 25 -0.23 -3.85 -15.95
CA GLU A 25 0.21 -4.60 -14.77
C GLU A 25 -0.08 -3.80 -13.48
N TYR A 26 0.21 -2.49 -13.50
CA TYR A 26 -0.11 -1.60 -12.40
C TYR A 26 -1.62 -1.53 -12.13
N ASP A 27 -2.43 -1.35 -13.18
CA ASP A 27 -3.88 -1.22 -13.05
C ASP A 27 -4.52 -2.50 -12.48
N GLN A 28 -4.03 -3.67 -12.89
CA GLN A 28 -4.48 -4.96 -12.36
C GLN A 28 -4.09 -5.13 -10.89
N ALA A 29 -2.84 -4.82 -10.53
CA ALA A 29 -2.36 -4.89 -9.15
C ALA A 29 -3.14 -3.94 -8.24
N LEU A 30 -3.37 -2.70 -8.69
CA LEU A 30 -4.15 -1.71 -7.94
C LEU A 30 -5.61 -2.13 -7.77
N SER A 31 -6.22 -2.73 -8.80
CA SER A 31 -7.60 -3.23 -8.73
C SER A 31 -7.74 -4.37 -7.71
N GLN A 32 -6.82 -5.33 -7.72
CA GLN A 32 -6.81 -6.43 -6.75
C GLN A 32 -6.59 -5.92 -5.32
N LEU A 33 -5.65 -4.99 -5.16
CA LEU A 33 -5.42 -4.32 -3.88
C LEU A 33 -6.69 -3.60 -3.41
N ALA A 34 -7.39 -2.87 -4.28
CA ALA A 34 -8.60 -2.16 -3.92
C ALA A 34 -9.73 -3.09 -3.47
N VAL A 35 -9.90 -4.23 -4.13
CA VAL A 35 -10.84 -5.27 -3.72
C VAL A 35 -10.48 -5.80 -2.34
N TRP A 36 -9.22 -6.11 -2.08
CA TRP A 36 -8.78 -6.61 -0.78
C TRP A 36 -8.93 -5.55 0.33
N VAL A 37 -8.59 -4.29 0.05
CA VAL A 37 -8.76 -3.19 1.01
C VAL A 37 -10.23 -3.00 1.36
N GLY A 38 -11.10 -2.95 0.35
CA GLY A 38 -12.54 -2.69 0.52
C GLY A 38 -13.32 -3.83 1.14
N HIS A 39 -12.96 -5.09 0.84
CA HIS A 39 -13.73 -6.25 1.29
C HIS A 39 -13.12 -7.00 2.47
N PHE A 40 -11.83 -6.80 2.77
CA PHE A 40 -11.16 -7.47 3.88
C PHE A 40 -10.57 -6.48 4.89
N LEU A 41 -9.63 -5.62 4.47
CA LEU A 41 -8.88 -4.79 5.41
C LEU A 41 -9.81 -3.82 6.17
N LEU A 42 -10.62 -3.04 5.46
CA LEU A 42 -11.47 -2.03 6.09
C LEU A 42 -12.62 -2.61 6.91
N PRO A 43 -13.37 -3.63 6.43
CA PRO A 43 -14.43 -4.23 7.24
C PRO A 43 -13.92 -4.83 8.55
N VAL A 44 -12.69 -5.36 8.58
CA VAL A 44 -12.14 -6.05 9.77
C VAL A 44 -11.33 -5.10 10.66
N TYR A 45 -10.49 -4.25 10.07
CA TYR A 45 -9.49 -3.44 10.79
C TYR A 45 -9.67 -1.92 10.59
N GLY A 46 -10.64 -1.50 9.77
CA GLY A 46 -10.84 -0.11 9.38
C GLY A 46 -11.29 0.80 10.51
N ARG A 47 -12.01 0.30 11.54
CA ARG A 47 -12.53 1.10 12.68
C ARG A 47 -13.28 2.38 12.24
N GLU A 48 -13.75 3.17 13.19
CA GLU A 48 -14.40 4.45 12.90
C GLU A 48 -13.38 5.47 12.34
N VAL A 49 -13.80 6.29 11.37
CA VAL A 49 -13.01 7.38 10.82
C VAL A 49 -13.23 8.64 11.67
N THR A 50 -12.15 9.17 12.24
CA THR A 50 -12.19 10.39 13.06
C THR A 50 -11.08 11.35 12.64
N SER A 51 -11.08 12.57 13.18
CA SER A 51 -9.97 13.52 12.96
C SER A 51 -8.63 13.03 13.53
N GLN A 52 -8.65 12.14 14.53
CA GLN A 52 -7.46 11.52 15.14
C GLN A 52 -7.09 10.20 14.48
N ALA A 53 -7.94 9.67 13.60
CA ALA A 53 -7.70 8.43 12.86
C ALA A 53 -8.29 8.56 11.44
N PRO A 54 -7.72 9.41 10.56
CA PRO A 54 -8.29 9.67 9.24
C PRO A 54 -8.23 8.46 8.32
N TRP A 55 -9.11 8.44 7.32
CA TRP A 55 -9.04 7.56 6.16
C TRP A 55 -9.43 8.34 4.91
N CYS A 56 -8.67 8.20 3.83
CA CYS A 56 -8.97 8.85 2.56
C CYS A 56 -9.78 7.91 1.67
N PRO A 57 -10.99 8.29 1.19
CA PRO A 57 -11.77 7.44 0.29
C PRO A 57 -11.09 7.23 -1.07
N GLU A 58 -10.25 8.19 -1.49
CA GLU A 58 -9.41 8.10 -2.70
C GLU A 58 -7.96 7.74 -2.34
N TRP A 59 -7.77 6.78 -1.42
CA TRP A 59 -6.44 6.42 -0.91
C TRP A 59 -5.43 6.08 -2.01
N TRP A 60 -5.87 5.56 -3.16
CA TRP A 60 -5.01 5.23 -4.31
C TRP A 60 -4.30 6.45 -4.92
N ARG A 61 -4.79 7.66 -4.66
CA ARG A 61 -4.14 8.91 -5.08
C ARG A 61 -2.93 9.27 -4.20
N HIS A 62 -2.75 8.59 -3.07
CA HIS A 62 -1.59 8.71 -2.20
C HIS A 62 -0.62 7.56 -2.49
N LYS A 63 0.47 7.85 -3.22
CA LYS A 63 1.43 6.82 -3.67
C LYS A 63 2.07 6.05 -2.50
N ASP A 64 2.35 6.73 -1.40
CA ASP A 64 2.83 6.13 -0.15
C ASP A 64 1.78 5.20 0.47
N ALA A 65 0.48 5.56 0.43
CA ALA A 65 -0.59 4.67 0.86
C ALA A 65 -0.67 3.40 -0.01
N VAL A 66 -0.57 3.54 -1.33
CA VAL A 66 -0.55 2.40 -2.25
C VAL A 66 0.61 1.47 -1.91
N ALA A 67 1.81 2.01 -1.70
CA ALA A 67 3.00 1.24 -1.33
C ALA A 67 2.82 0.48 0.00
N LEU A 68 2.38 1.18 1.05
CA LEU A 68 2.15 0.61 2.38
C LEU A 68 1.07 -0.49 2.37
N LEU A 69 -0.06 -0.22 1.71
CA LEU A 69 -1.17 -1.19 1.61
C LEU A 69 -0.77 -2.41 0.77
N TYR A 70 -0.02 -2.22 -0.31
CA TYR A 70 0.45 -3.33 -1.13
C TYR A 70 1.47 -4.20 -0.38
N ALA A 71 2.41 -3.60 0.36
CA ALA A 71 3.33 -4.33 1.21
C ALA A 71 2.59 -5.14 2.30
N LEU A 72 1.60 -4.53 2.94
CA LEU A 72 0.75 -5.20 3.93
C LEU A 72 -0.02 -6.39 3.31
N TRP A 73 -0.51 -6.23 2.09
CA TRP A 73 -1.22 -7.25 1.33
C TRP A 73 -0.33 -8.42 0.93
N MET A 74 0.91 -8.15 0.48
CA MET A 74 1.89 -9.21 0.22
C MET A 74 2.23 -9.99 1.49
N ALA A 75 2.48 -9.30 2.61
CA ALA A 75 2.74 -9.95 3.89
C ALA A 75 1.54 -10.79 4.37
N TRP A 76 0.31 -10.34 4.11
CA TRP A 76 -0.89 -11.13 4.39
C TRP A 76 -0.88 -12.44 3.63
N PHE A 77 -0.56 -12.39 2.32
CA PHE A 77 -0.52 -13.60 1.52
C PHE A 77 0.56 -14.57 1.97
N GLU A 78 1.74 -14.09 2.35
CA GLU A 78 2.82 -14.95 2.83
C GLU A 78 2.46 -15.59 4.19
N LEU A 79 2.05 -14.77 5.15
CA LEU A 79 1.89 -15.18 6.55
C LEU A 79 0.53 -15.82 6.87
N SER A 80 -0.38 -15.84 5.92
CA SER A 80 -1.67 -16.55 6.06
C SER A 80 -1.72 -17.88 5.31
N GLN A 81 -0.65 -18.28 4.61
CA GLN A 81 -0.59 -19.61 4.00
C GLN A 81 -0.50 -20.72 5.06
N PRO A 82 -0.97 -21.93 4.75
CA PRO A 82 -0.75 -23.11 5.60
C PRO A 82 0.74 -23.35 5.95
N SER A 83 1.66 -22.99 5.04
CA SER A 83 3.10 -23.13 5.22
C SER A 83 3.71 -22.17 6.25
N ALA A 84 3.02 -21.07 6.59
CA ALA A 84 3.50 -20.09 7.58
C ALA A 84 3.37 -20.57 9.03
N GLY A 85 2.69 -21.70 9.25
CA GLY A 85 2.41 -22.26 10.58
C GLY A 85 1.34 -21.48 11.36
N LEU A 86 0.93 -22.03 12.50
CA LEU A 86 -0.19 -21.49 13.30
C LEU A 86 0.06 -20.08 13.84
N THR A 87 1.32 -19.66 13.95
CA THR A 87 1.71 -18.33 14.43
C THR A 87 1.70 -17.26 13.35
N GLY A 88 1.63 -17.64 12.06
CA GLY A 88 1.68 -16.72 10.92
C GLY A 88 0.72 -15.52 11.05
N PRO A 89 -0.57 -15.74 11.34
CA PRO A 89 -1.52 -14.65 11.55
C PRO A 89 -1.12 -13.71 12.69
N ALA A 90 -0.60 -14.24 13.81
CA ALA A 90 -0.17 -13.41 14.94
C ALA A 90 1.05 -12.54 14.57
N ILE A 91 1.98 -13.09 13.79
CA ILE A 91 3.14 -12.37 13.25
C ILE A 91 2.67 -11.25 12.31
N TRP A 92 1.74 -11.55 11.39
CA TRP A 92 1.19 -10.55 10.47
C TRP A 92 0.57 -9.36 11.20
N HIS A 93 -0.22 -9.63 12.25
CA HIS A 93 -0.82 -8.58 13.07
C HIS A 93 0.23 -7.71 13.78
N ARG A 94 1.21 -8.35 14.42
CA ARG A 94 2.24 -7.69 15.24
C ARG A 94 3.20 -6.86 14.39
N ASP A 95 3.70 -7.44 13.31
CA ASP A 95 4.86 -6.89 12.58
C ASP A 95 4.44 -6.02 11.38
N HIS A 96 3.27 -6.26 10.80
CA HIS A 96 2.87 -5.61 9.54
C HIS A 96 1.61 -4.75 9.68
N LEU A 97 0.52 -5.33 10.17
CA LEU A 97 -0.77 -4.64 10.26
C LEU A 97 -0.72 -3.44 11.21
N ALA A 98 -0.27 -3.67 12.46
CA ALA A 98 -0.30 -2.63 13.49
C ALA A 98 0.50 -1.40 13.07
N HIS A 99 1.69 -1.61 12.51
CA HIS A 99 2.56 -0.54 12.03
C HIS A 99 1.96 0.20 10.83
N THR A 100 1.50 -0.53 9.82
CA THR A 100 0.91 0.06 8.61
C THR A 100 -0.33 0.88 8.93
N MET A 101 -1.24 0.34 9.74
CA MET A 101 -2.44 1.04 10.14
C MET A 101 -2.13 2.24 11.03
N ALA A 102 -1.13 2.17 11.91
CA ALA A 102 -0.72 3.32 12.71
C ALA A 102 -0.25 4.48 11.82
N GLN A 103 0.57 4.22 10.79
CA GLN A 103 1.04 5.27 9.87
C GLN A 103 -0.09 5.87 9.03
N LEU A 104 -0.91 5.02 8.40
CA LEU A 104 -2.00 5.49 7.53
C LEU A 104 -3.04 6.30 8.30
N ARG A 105 -3.32 5.88 9.55
CA ARG A 105 -4.32 6.47 10.43
C ARG A 105 -3.73 7.53 11.36
N ASP A 106 -2.47 7.92 11.20
CA ASP A 106 -1.91 9.02 11.99
C ASP A 106 -2.52 10.35 11.51
N PRO A 107 -3.00 11.25 12.40
CA PRO A 107 -3.59 12.53 12.01
C PRO A 107 -2.59 13.48 11.33
N SER A 108 -1.29 13.23 11.49
CA SER A 108 -0.16 13.88 10.81
C SER A 108 0.47 13.02 9.71
N GLY A 109 -0.04 11.80 9.48
CA GLY A 109 0.49 10.86 8.49
C GLY A 109 -0.07 11.03 7.07
N THR A 110 -0.04 9.93 6.31
CA THR A 110 -0.39 9.89 4.88
C THR A 110 -1.73 10.56 4.57
N PHE A 111 -2.77 10.26 5.36
CA PHE A 111 -4.11 10.82 5.15
C PHE A 111 -4.37 12.14 5.89
N ALA A 112 -3.36 12.78 6.47
CA ALA A 112 -3.52 14.05 7.18
C ALA A 112 -4.23 15.11 6.34
N GLY A 113 -5.33 15.66 6.87
CA GLY A 113 -6.14 16.67 6.19
C GLY A 113 -7.15 16.13 5.16
N CYS A 114 -7.19 14.83 4.89
CA CYS A 114 -8.34 14.20 4.24
C CYS A 114 -9.50 14.12 5.23
N LYS A 115 -10.74 14.22 4.74
CA LYS A 115 -11.96 14.15 5.54
C LYS A 115 -12.89 13.07 4.99
N PRO A 116 -13.91 12.62 5.75
CA PRO A 116 -14.94 11.74 5.20
C PRO A 116 -15.51 12.33 3.90
N GLY A 117 -15.36 11.59 2.80
CA GLY A 117 -15.82 12.01 1.47
C GLY A 117 -14.96 13.08 0.76
N ASN A 118 -13.78 13.46 1.28
CA ASN A 118 -12.95 14.51 0.68
C ASN A 118 -11.45 14.17 0.72
N HIS A 119 -10.86 14.03 -0.46
CA HIS A 119 -9.43 13.87 -0.68
C HIS A 119 -8.67 15.20 -0.67
N ARG A 120 -7.53 15.23 0.01
CA ARG A 120 -6.59 16.36 -0.03
C ARG A 120 -5.31 15.95 -0.73
N GLU A 121 -5.00 16.63 -1.83
CA GLU A 121 -3.73 16.48 -2.54
C GLU A 121 -2.54 16.91 -1.67
N LYS A 122 -1.41 16.21 -1.86
CA LYS A 122 -0.19 16.41 -1.08
C LYS A 122 0.92 16.93 -1.99
N ALA A 123 1.59 17.99 -1.54
CA ALA A 123 2.83 18.43 -2.16
C ALA A 123 3.98 17.55 -1.68
N PHE A 124 4.81 17.09 -2.60
CA PHE A 124 6.03 16.37 -2.27
C PHE A 124 7.18 17.38 -2.06
N PRO A 125 8.14 17.08 -1.17
CA PRO A 125 9.35 17.88 -1.09
C PRO A 125 10.08 17.84 -2.44
N VAL A 126 10.58 19.00 -2.86
CA VAL A 126 11.41 19.12 -4.06
C VAL A 126 12.86 18.89 -3.65
N SER A 127 13.58 18.07 -4.40
CA SER A 127 15.03 17.89 -4.27
C SER A 127 15.71 18.61 -5.41
N ASP A 128 16.64 19.52 -5.09
CA ASP A 128 17.48 20.19 -6.09
C ASP A 128 18.56 19.26 -6.68
N PHE A 129 18.70 18.06 -6.11
CA PHE A 129 19.51 16.99 -6.69
C PHE A 129 18.67 16.19 -7.68
N VAL A 130 18.79 16.55 -8.96
CA VAL A 130 18.51 15.72 -10.13
C VAL A 130 19.78 15.66 -10.97
#